data_AF-A0A2P4TAQ1-F1
#
_entry.id   AF-A0A2P4TAQ1-F1
#
_cell.length_a   1.000
_cell.length_b   1.000
_cell.length_c   1.000
_cell.angle_alpha   90.00
_cell.angle_beta   90.00
_cell.angle_gamma   90.00
#
_symmetry.space_group_name_H-M   'P 1'
#
loop_
_entity.id
_entity.type
_entity.pdbx_description
1 polymer ?
#
loop_
_entity_poly.entity_id
_entity_poly.type
_entity_poly.pdbx_seq_one_letter_code
_entity_poly.pdbx_strand_id
1 'polypeptide(L)'
;IIDYEKNQTLGQNDTGFSCDGTASTFRVMFKEPIEILPTVCYTACATLKGPDSHYGTKGLKKVIHESPTASKTCFVFYSSPGNNNGTSIEDGQIPEIIFYT
;
A
#
# COMPACT_ATOMS: atom_id res chain seq x y z
N ILE A 1 -8.33 0.40 2.96
CA ILE A 1 -7.44 0.14 4.11
C ILE A 1 -8.29 -0.25 5.31
N ILE A 2 -7.83 -1.23 6.08
CA ILE A 2 -8.59 -1.89 7.14
C ILE A 2 -7.73 -1.86 8.41
N ASP A 3 -8.30 -1.51 9.56
CA ASP A 3 -7.68 -1.70 10.88
C ASP A 3 -7.57 -3.21 11.14
N TYR A 4 -6.35 -3.72 11.29
CA TYR A 4 -6.10 -5.17 11.35
C TYR A 4 -6.72 -5.82 12.59
N GLU A 5 -6.63 -5.17 13.74
CA GLU A 5 -7.12 -5.72 15.01
C GLU A 5 -8.65 -5.63 15.09
N LYS A 6 -9.24 -4.51 14.64
CA LYS A 6 -10.69 -4.30 14.70
C LYS A 6 -11.44 -4.92 13.53
N ASN A 7 -10.72 -5.36 12.49
CA ASN A 7 -11.28 -5.77 11.20
C ASN A 7 -12.28 -4.74 10.63
N GLN A 8 -11.97 -3.45 10.81
CA GLN A 8 -12.84 -2.34 10.42
C GLN A 8 -12.30 -1.66 9.17
N THR A 9 -13.14 -1.53 8.14
CA THR A 9 -12.77 -0.75 6.94
C THR A 9 -12.75 0.73 7.30
N LEU A 10 -11.58 1.36 7.17
CA LEU A 10 -11.40 2.79 7.43
C LEU A 10 -11.58 3.62 6.15
N GLY A 11 -11.34 3.02 4.99
CA GLY A 11 -11.73 3.62 3.72
C GLY A 11 -11.49 2.69 2.55
N GLN A 12 -12.27 2.94 1.50
CA GLN A 12 -12.34 2.13 0.29
C GLN A 12 -12.71 3.02 -0.89
N ASN A 13 -12.33 2.61 -2.08
CA ASN A 13 -12.73 3.28 -3.31
C ASN A 13 -12.72 2.29 -4.47
N ASP A 14 -13.88 2.12 -5.11
CA ASP A 14 -13.98 1.36 -6.36
C ASP A 14 -13.63 2.30 -7.50
N THR A 15 -12.42 2.14 -8.04
CA THR A 15 -11.83 3.05 -9.01
C THR A 15 -11.01 2.30 -10.07
N GLY A 16 -10.52 3.03 -11.07
CA GLY A 16 -9.64 2.51 -12.11
C GLY A 16 -8.51 3.48 -12.41
N PHE A 17 -7.54 3.01 -13.18
CA PHE A 17 -6.44 3.82 -13.69
C PHE A 17 -6.12 3.39 -15.13
N SER A 18 -5.35 4.21 -15.83
CA SER A 18 -4.74 3.87 -17.12
C SER A 18 -3.23 3.83 -16.97
N CYS A 19 -2.58 2.96 -17.73
CA CYS A 19 -1.13 2.84 -17.79
C CYS A 19 -0.65 2.87 -19.24
N ASP A 20 0.62 3.21 -19.43
CA ASP A 20 1.29 3.28 -20.73
C ASP A 20 2.13 2.03 -21.04
N GLY A 21 2.04 1.00 -20.20
CA GLY A 21 2.81 -0.25 -20.31
C GLY A 21 4.22 -0.19 -19.72
N THR A 22 4.67 0.96 -19.23
CA THR A 22 5.95 1.08 -18.54
C THR A 22 5.93 0.41 -17.16
N ALA A 23 7.12 0.20 -16.59
CA ALA A 23 7.28 -0.31 -15.22
C ALA A 23 7.11 0.78 -14.13
N SER A 24 6.57 1.94 -14.49
CA SER A 24 6.28 3.02 -13.53
C SER A 24 5.11 2.66 -12.61
N THR A 25 5.02 3.36 -11.48
CA THR A 25 3.89 3.24 -10.55
C THR A 25 2.75 4.15 -10.99
N PHE A 26 1.52 3.66 -10.85
CA PHE A 26 0.30 4.39 -11.22
C PHE A 26 -0.57 4.61 -9.99
N ARG A 27 -0.88 5.88 -9.69
CA ARG A 27 -1.52 6.26 -8.43
C ARG A 27 -3.02 6.03 -8.49
N VAL A 28 -3.55 5.39 -7.45
CA VAL A 28 -4.98 5.31 -7.14
C VAL A 28 -5.20 5.85 -5.74
N MET A 29 -6.20 6.71 -5.58
CA MET A 29 -6.44 7.43 -4.33
C MET A 29 -7.73 6.95 -3.67
N PHE A 30 -7.78 7.01 -2.33
CA PHE A 30 -9.04 7.01 -1.61
C PHE A 30 -9.84 8.28 -1.93
N LYS A 31 -11.15 8.27 -1.64
CA LYS A 31 -12.01 9.44 -1.84
C LYS A 31 -11.57 10.63 -0.99
N GLU A 32 -11.06 10.34 0.19
CA GLU A 32 -10.56 11.31 1.18
C GLU A 32 -9.33 10.72 1.87
N PRO A 33 -8.44 11.55 2.45
CA PRO A 33 -7.34 11.08 3.28
C PRO A 33 -7.86 10.28 4.48
N ILE A 34 -7.15 9.22 4.84
CA ILE A 34 -7.50 8.35 5.97
C ILE A 34 -6.43 8.53 7.04
N GLU A 35 -6.84 8.87 8.26
CA GLU A 35 -5.91 9.01 9.38
C GLU A 35 -5.32 7.65 9.76
N ILE A 36 -4.00 7.61 9.89
CA ILE A 36 -3.23 6.43 10.28
C ILE A 36 -2.51 6.74 11.57
N LEU A 37 -2.94 6.08 12.65
CA LEU A 37 -2.32 6.23 13.96
C LEU A 37 -0.99 5.47 14.03
N PRO A 38 0.05 6.03 14.69
CA PRO A 38 1.32 5.33 14.91
C PRO A 38 1.11 4.01 15.65
N THR A 39 1.95 3.01 15.34
CA THR A 39 2.02 1.71 16.04
C THR A 39 0.77 0.83 15.95
N VAL A 40 -0.22 1.20 15.11
CA VAL A 40 -1.37 0.37 14.79
C VAL A 40 -1.12 -0.39 13.48
N CYS A 41 -1.56 -1.64 13.43
CA CYS A 41 -1.45 -2.49 12.24
C CYS A 41 -2.64 -2.25 11.30
N TYR A 42 -2.35 -2.10 10.01
CA TYR A 42 -3.37 -1.92 8.97
C TYR A 42 -3.15 -2.89 7.81
N THR A 43 -4.22 -3.28 7.15
CA THR A 43 -4.18 -4.02 5.89
C THR A 43 -4.49 -3.11 4.72
N ALA A 44 -3.53 -2.98 3.81
CA ALA A 44 -3.73 -2.37 2.49
C ALA A 44 -4.22 -3.44 1.51
N CYS A 45 -5.28 -3.14 0.77
CA CYS A 45 -5.88 -4.05 -0.20
C CYS A 45 -6.08 -3.33 -1.53
N ALA A 46 -5.76 -4.01 -2.63
CA ALA A 46 -6.11 -3.59 -3.97
C ALA A 46 -6.57 -4.83 -4.76
N THR A 47 -7.75 -4.76 -5.39
CA THR A 47 -8.27 -5.83 -6.24
C THR A 47 -8.29 -5.32 -7.67
N LEU A 48 -7.38 -5.84 -8.50
CA LEU A 48 -7.24 -5.41 -9.89
C LEU A 48 -7.93 -6.38 -10.84
N LYS A 49 -8.54 -5.84 -11.88
CA LYS A 49 -9.06 -6.60 -13.02
C LYS A 49 -8.51 -5.98 -14.29
N GLY A 50 -7.75 -6.76 -15.05
CA GLY A 50 -7.05 -6.31 -16.25
C GLY A 50 -6.11 -7.38 -16.79
N PRO A 51 -5.29 -7.05 -17.80
CA PRO A 51 -4.20 -7.92 -18.27
C PRO A 51 -3.10 -8.06 -17.21
N ASP A 52 -2.11 -8.90 -17.49
CA ASP A 52 -0.91 -9.04 -16.66
C ASP A 52 -0.20 -7.70 -16.45
N SER A 53 0.44 -7.55 -15.29
CA SER A 53 1.10 -6.32 -14.88
C SER A 53 2.52 -6.58 -14.39
N HIS A 54 3.35 -5.53 -14.39
CA HIS A 54 4.63 -5.53 -13.68
C HIS A 54 4.40 -5.68 -12.18
N TYR A 55 5.36 -6.28 -11.48
CA TYR A 55 5.32 -6.45 -10.03
C TYR A 55 6.68 -6.10 -9.40
N GLY A 56 6.66 -5.70 -8.13
CA GLY A 56 7.87 -5.40 -7.37
C GLY A 56 8.58 -6.68 -6.91
N THR A 57 9.89 -6.59 -6.72
CA THR A 57 10.72 -7.66 -6.13
C THR A 57 11.70 -7.05 -5.11
N LYS A 58 12.29 -7.88 -4.25
CA LYS A 58 13.25 -7.46 -3.21
C LYS A 58 12.68 -6.41 -2.25
N GLY A 59 11.40 -6.52 -1.93
CA GLY A 59 10.75 -5.62 -0.99
C GLY A 59 11.38 -5.62 0.40
N LEU A 60 11.21 -4.52 1.11
CA LEU A 60 11.84 -4.25 2.39
C LEU A 60 10.82 -4.35 3.52
N LYS A 61 11.14 -5.11 4.56
CA LYS A 61 10.32 -5.18 5.77
C LYS A 61 10.18 -3.82 6.48
N LYS A 62 11.15 -2.91 6.31
CA LYS A 62 11.17 -1.60 6.96
C LYS A 62 11.65 -0.54 5.99
N VAL A 63 10.90 0.55 5.88
CA VAL A 63 11.21 1.72 5.05
C VAL A 63 11.10 2.98 5.90
N ILE A 64 12.11 3.84 5.85
CA ILE A 64 12.13 5.12 6.57
C ILE A 64 12.00 6.23 5.54
N HIS A 65 10.94 7.03 5.65
CA HIS A 65 10.80 8.29 4.93
C HIS A 65 11.34 9.43 5.79
N GLU A 66 12.27 10.19 5.26
CA GLU A 66 12.84 11.37 5.92
C GLU A 66 12.35 12.63 5.21
N SER A 67 11.61 13.48 5.94
CA SER A 67 11.17 14.79 5.45
C SER A 67 12.31 15.81 5.51
N PRO A 68 12.33 16.83 4.62
CA PRO A 68 13.25 17.96 4.73
C PRO A 68 13.24 18.67 6.09
N THR A 69 12.14 18.57 6.85
CA THR A 69 11.99 19.13 8.20
C THR A 69 12.50 18.20 9.32
N ALA A 70 13.27 17.15 8.97
CA ALA A 70 13.88 16.18 9.87
C ALA A 70 12.92 15.25 10.65
N SER A 71 11.63 15.22 10.33
CA SER A 71 10.73 14.17 10.82
C SER A 71 10.97 12.87 10.04
N LYS A 72 11.11 11.75 10.79
CA LYS A 72 11.27 10.41 10.22
C LYS A 72 9.98 9.63 10.40
N THR A 73 9.39 9.18 9.29
CA THR A 73 8.22 8.28 9.31
C THR A 73 8.69 6.88 8.95
N CYS A 74 8.47 5.93 9.85
CA CYS A 74 8.90 4.54 9.68
C CYS A 74 7.70 3.65 9.34
N PHE A 75 7.75 3.02 8.17
CA PHE A 75 6.81 1.98 7.77
C PHE A 75 7.42 0.61 8.05
N VAL A 76 6.65 -0.28 8.66
CA VAL A 76 7.01 -1.69 8.85
C VAL A 76 5.95 -2.54 8.18
N PHE A 77 6.39 -3.38 7.25
CA PHE A 77 5.54 -4.24 6.44
C PHE A 77 5.51 -5.66 7.01
N TYR A 78 4.34 -6.26 6.97
CA TYR A 78 4.07 -7.61 7.42
C TYR A 78 3.32 -8.36 6.32
N SER A 79 3.57 -9.66 6.18
CA SER A 79 2.80 -10.48 5.26
C SER A 79 1.35 -10.55 5.72
N SER A 80 0.41 -10.28 4.82
CA SER A 80 -1.01 -10.51 5.07
C SER A 80 -1.32 -12.00 4.83
N PRO A 81 -1.76 -12.77 5.85
CA PRO A 81 -2.06 -14.18 5.68
C PRO A 81 -3.32 -14.38 4.82
N GLY A 82 -3.31 -15.41 3.97
CA GLY A 82 -4.48 -15.84 3.21
C GLY A 82 -4.56 -15.24 1.80
N ASN A 83 -5.69 -14.58 1.48
CA ASN A 83 -6.05 -14.16 0.13
C ASN A 83 -5.34 -12.87 -0.31
N ASN A 84 -4.04 -12.97 -0.58
CA ASN A 84 -3.17 -11.84 -0.95
C ASN A 84 -2.74 -11.84 -2.43
N ASN A 85 -3.30 -12.75 -3.24
CA ASN A 85 -2.98 -12.93 -4.66
C ASN A 85 -1.46 -13.06 -4.94
N GLY A 86 -0.73 -13.70 -4.02
CA GLY A 86 0.71 -13.92 -4.14
C GLY A 86 1.59 -12.72 -3.73
N THR A 87 1.01 -11.60 -3.27
CA THR A 87 1.80 -10.48 -2.75
C THR A 87 2.35 -10.81 -1.36
N SER A 88 3.66 -10.63 -1.17
CA SER A 88 4.39 -10.80 0.09
C SER A 88 5.15 -9.52 0.46
N ILE A 89 6.02 -9.59 1.48
CA ILE A 89 6.93 -8.49 1.81
C ILE A 89 7.97 -8.31 0.70
N GLU A 90 8.35 -9.40 0.04
CA GLU A 90 9.45 -9.46 -0.92
C GLU A 90 9.00 -9.17 -2.35
N ASP A 91 7.82 -9.66 -2.75
CA ASP A 91 7.37 -9.63 -4.14
C ASP A 91 5.87 -9.32 -4.27
N GLY A 92 5.47 -8.63 -5.34
CA GLY A 92 4.07 -8.46 -5.71
C GLY A 92 3.62 -7.02 -5.94
N GLN A 93 2.38 -6.74 -5.54
CA GLN A 93 1.68 -5.47 -5.83
C GLN A 93 1.68 -4.49 -4.64
N ILE A 94 1.11 -3.31 -4.86
CA ILE A 94 1.06 -2.18 -3.90
C ILE A 94 2.47 -1.65 -3.57
N PRO A 95 3.20 -1.13 -4.58
CA PRO A 95 4.60 -0.70 -4.41
C PRO A 95 4.78 0.60 -3.61
N GLU A 96 3.73 1.41 -3.45
CA GLU A 96 3.80 2.74 -2.85
C GLU A 96 2.64 3.02 -1.89
N ILE A 97 2.94 3.78 -0.83
CA ILE A 97 1.95 4.43 0.03
C ILE A 97 2.08 5.94 -0.19
N ILE A 98 0.97 6.59 -0.53
CA ILE A 98 0.90 8.04 -0.71
C ILE A 98 0.27 8.62 0.56
N PHE A 99 1.00 9.50 1.26
CA PHE A 99 0.59 9.99 2.57
C PHE A 99 1.02 11.44 2.80
N TYR A 100 0.46 12.04 3.85
CA TYR A 100 0.85 13.35 4.39
C TYR A 100 1.50 13.15 5.77
N THR A 101 2.39 14.06 6.15
CA THR A 101 3.05 14.12 7.47
C THR A 101 2.62 15.34 8.25
#